data_AF-A0A173VXT2-F1
#
_entry.id   AF-A0A173VXT2-F1
#
_cell.length_a   1.000
_cell.length_b   1.000
_cell.length_c   1.000
_cell.angle_alpha   90.00
_cell.angle_beta   90.00
_cell.angle_gamma   90.00
#
_symmetry.space_group_name_H-M   'P 1'
#
loop_
_entity.id
_entity.type
_entity.pdbx_description
1 polymer ?
#
loop_
_entity_poly.entity_id
_entity_poly.type
_entity_poly.pdbx_seq_one_letter_code
_entity_poly.pdbx_strand_id
1 'polypeptide(L)'
;MEKEQTNENSWEFHLTDKIAQLSKMTLEMHTEFWLSTLQTWFHGYQTPEEYKATIWGREVDLCISIAPLETPTEKLPIIEEKSAKGKNELLPPEQQAYVDELKKKIKALKKLLPPKVDEALEQRYLDYMNAERIKAIIQDCTKIWSNPDLPVEEKISQLIPYKIELYDLVRNVQLPDDLMRADTNISITMATIQFFAQSVEKNAKKNKIKTPKQVRQLVKFTNDIITRMDEGQNKLNGVERDMTKEEFKAYDAYLDIKIGARSALYSFEKRLELYERLWEMPSVSTGTKIECLNEAIKLIRKQYGKNLEPRCPHESLIRKHLKAISGYMNKLEEEGEAIWQLRMADELLPTANAWREDCELPALSREEFALQVELQSVHIETKEKEDGSIHFKLELFFQDTEDTFAGHFLYADIEDHEVKEITLMG
;
A
#
# COMPACT_ATOMS: atom_id res chain seq x y z
N MET A 1 -20.04 10.56 10.20
CA MET A 1 -20.49 9.18 10.43
C MET A 1 -19.62 8.31 9.54
N GLU A 2 -18.45 7.95 10.06
CA GLU A 2 -17.51 7.02 9.41
C GLU A 2 -17.80 5.62 9.97
N LYS A 3 -18.24 4.73 9.08
CA LYS A 3 -18.35 3.27 9.18
C LYS A 3 -18.55 2.82 7.72
N GLU A 4 -17.80 1.93 7.09
CA GLU A 4 -16.80 0.94 7.49
C GLU A 4 -15.71 0.91 6.40
N GLN A 5 -14.45 1.09 6.81
CA GLN A 5 -13.27 0.71 6.02
C GLN A 5 -12.73 -0.59 6.63
N THR A 6 -13.38 -1.72 6.36
CA THR A 6 -12.91 -3.03 6.84
C THR A 6 -13.05 -4.03 5.71
N ASN A 7 -11.98 -4.20 4.92
CA ASN A 7 -11.76 -5.42 4.15
C ASN A 7 -10.36 -5.57 3.50
N GLU A 8 -9.45 -4.60 3.60
CA GLU A 8 -8.12 -4.73 2.96
C GLU A 8 -7.02 -5.29 3.89
N ASN A 9 -7.22 -5.31 5.21
CA ASN A 9 -6.19 -5.65 6.20
C ASN A 9 -6.57 -6.77 7.18
N SER A 10 -7.59 -7.56 6.85
CA SER A 10 -8.10 -8.67 7.68
C SER A 10 -8.09 -9.95 6.86
N TRP A 11 -7.67 -11.05 7.46
CA TRP A 11 -7.52 -12.35 6.80
C TRP A 11 -8.11 -13.47 7.64
N GLU A 12 -8.89 -14.36 7.01
CA GLU A 12 -9.39 -15.58 7.63
C GLU A 12 -8.38 -16.73 7.45
N PHE A 13 -7.99 -17.35 8.55
CA PHE A 13 -7.11 -18.50 8.59
C PHE A 13 -7.88 -19.74 9.01
N HIS A 14 -7.90 -20.74 8.14
CA HIS A 14 -8.29 -22.10 8.52
C HIS A 14 -7.24 -22.72 9.42
N LEU A 15 -7.66 -23.16 10.61
CA LEU A 15 -6.79 -23.75 11.62
C LEU A 15 -6.61 -25.25 11.33
N THR A 16 -5.38 -25.74 11.51
CA THR A 16 -5.08 -27.18 11.36
C THR A 16 -5.60 -27.95 12.57
N ASP A 17 -5.37 -27.39 13.77
CA ASP A 17 -5.90 -27.87 15.03
C ASP A 17 -6.78 -26.76 15.62
N LYS A 18 -7.83 -27.13 16.36
CA LYS A 18 -8.73 -26.13 16.95
C LYS A 18 -8.01 -25.28 18.00
N ILE A 19 -8.44 -24.02 18.13
CA ILE A 19 -8.05 -23.10 19.22
C ILE A 19 -9.34 -22.69 19.91
N ALA A 20 -9.53 -23.04 21.19
CA ALA A 20 -10.76 -22.69 21.94
C ALA A 20 -12.05 -23.03 21.16
N GLN A 21 -12.12 -24.27 20.65
CA GLN A 21 -13.18 -24.80 19.77
C GLN A 21 -13.31 -24.20 18.36
N LEU A 22 -12.58 -23.13 18.05
CA LEU A 22 -12.61 -22.50 16.73
C LEU A 22 -11.86 -23.34 15.69
N SER A 23 -12.42 -23.46 14.49
CA SER A 23 -11.81 -24.12 13.33
C SER A 23 -11.27 -23.13 12.29
N LYS A 24 -11.60 -21.85 12.48
CA LYS A 24 -11.15 -20.72 11.69
C LYS A 24 -10.93 -19.53 12.60
N MET A 25 -10.05 -18.63 12.21
CA MET A 25 -9.75 -17.42 12.96
C MET A 25 -9.50 -16.25 12.03
N THR A 26 -9.99 -15.07 12.41
CA THR A 26 -9.73 -13.83 11.69
C THR A 26 -8.63 -13.06 12.41
N LEU A 27 -7.63 -12.62 11.65
CA LEU A 27 -6.58 -11.74 12.16
C LEU A 27 -6.47 -10.48 11.30
N GLU A 28 -6.29 -9.37 11.97
CA GLU A 28 -6.18 -8.03 11.39
C GLU A 28 -4.75 -7.52 11.56
N MET A 29 -4.29 -6.73 10.60
CA MET A 29 -3.01 -6.04 10.72
C MET A 29 -3.08 -5.03 11.88
N HIS A 30 -2.22 -5.20 12.88
CA HIS A 30 -2.09 -4.27 13.99
C HIS A 30 -1.13 -3.15 13.62
N THR A 31 -1.67 -1.94 13.46
CA THR A 31 -0.88 -0.74 13.22
C THR A 31 -1.25 0.38 14.18
N GLU A 32 -0.25 1.07 14.71
CA GLU A 32 -0.45 2.25 15.56
C GLU A 32 0.08 3.52 14.86
N PHE A 33 -0.69 4.59 14.90
CA PHE A 33 -0.24 5.90 14.40
C PHE A 33 0.29 6.75 15.56
N TRP A 34 1.55 7.12 15.48
CA TRP A 34 2.22 7.92 16.51
C TRP A 34 2.19 9.40 16.13
N LEU A 35 1.42 10.19 16.87
CA LEU A 35 1.25 11.63 16.63
C LEU A 35 2.57 12.44 16.75
N SER A 36 3.50 11.98 17.59
CA SER A 36 4.78 12.64 17.84
C SER A 36 5.73 12.59 16.63
N THR A 37 5.67 11.51 15.85
CA THR A 37 6.52 11.31 14.67
C THR A 37 5.74 11.36 13.35
N LEU A 38 4.41 11.42 13.41
CA LEU A 38 3.50 11.35 12.25
C LEU A 38 3.72 10.09 11.41
N GLN A 39 4.09 8.98 12.05
CA GLN A 39 4.36 7.70 11.40
C GLN A 39 3.40 6.63 11.88
N THR A 40 3.06 5.69 10.98
CA THR A 40 2.35 4.47 11.31
C THR A 40 3.36 3.34 11.51
N TRP A 41 3.26 2.65 12.64
CA TRP A 41 4.09 1.50 12.98
C TRP A 41 3.29 0.22 12.84
N PHE A 42 3.89 -0.80 12.24
CA PHE A 42 3.35 -2.15 12.16
C PHE A 42 3.82 -2.98 13.35
N HIS A 43 2.87 -3.48 14.14
CA HIS A 43 3.11 -4.21 15.40
C HIS A 43 2.85 -5.72 15.25
N GLY A 44 2.41 -6.16 14.07
CA GLY A 44 2.08 -7.56 13.80
C GLY A 44 0.61 -7.74 13.44
N TYR A 45 0.01 -8.81 13.94
CA TYR A 45 -1.38 -9.18 13.67
C TYR A 45 -2.11 -9.44 14.96
N GLN A 46 -3.39 -9.07 15.02
CA GLN A 46 -4.21 -9.33 16.19
C GLN A 46 -5.62 -9.77 15.84
N THR A 47 -6.34 -10.39 16.77
CA THR A 47 -7.77 -10.60 16.64
C THR A 47 -8.52 -9.25 16.63
N PRO A 48 -9.68 -9.16 15.96
CA PRO A 48 -10.56 -8.00 16.07
C PRO A 48 -10.94 -7.69 17.53
N GLU A 49 -11.36 -6.45 17.81
CA GLU A 49 -11.95 -6.12 19.11
C GLU A 49 -13.19 -7.01 19.39
N GLU A 50 -13.39 -7.39 20.65
CA GLU A 50 -14.52 -8.23 21.10
C GLU A 50 -14.58 -9.63 20.48
N TYR A 51 -13.43 -10.23 20.14
CA TYR A 51 -13.37 -11.58 19.58
C TYR A 51 -13.67 -12.65 20.64
N LYS A 52 -14.78 -13.39 20.48
CA LYS A 52 -15.23 -14.41 21.44
C LYS A 52 -14.77 -15.82 21.06
N ALA A 53 -14.48 -16.64 22.07
CA ALA A 53 -14.21 -18.07 21.91
C ALA A 53 -14.81 -18.89 23.05
N THR A 54 -14.86 -20.22 22.89
CA THR A 54 -15.36 -21.12 23.93
C THR A 54 -14.19 -21.87 24.57
N ILE A 55 -13.98 -21.66 25.88
CA ILE A 55 -12.97 -22.34 26.69
C ILE A 55 -13.66 -22.97 27.88
N TRP A 56 -13.39 -24.26 28.14
CA TRP A 56 -14.05 -25.03 29.21
C TRP A 56 -15.59 -24.97 29.19
N GLY A 57 -16.19 -24.77 28.02
CA GLY A 57 -17.65 -24.69 27.85
C GLY A 57 -18.26 -23.31 28.13
N ARG A 58 -17.45 -22.29 28.45
CA ARG A 58 -17.88 -20.90 28.64
C ARG A 58 -17.43 -20.02 27.49
N GLU A 59 -18.23 -19.00 27.17
CA GLU A 59 -17.86 -17.96 26.21
C GLU A 59 -16.99 -16.91 26.91
N VAL A 60 -15.80 -16.66 26.37
CA VAL A 60 -14.80 -15.74 26.93
C VAL A 60 -14.25 -14.82 25.84
N ASP A 61 -13.75 -13.66 26.25
CA ASP A 61 -12.99 -12.78 25.35
C ASP A 61 -11.62 -13.42 25.04
N LEU A 62 -11.29 -13.54 23.76
CA LEU A 62 -10.03 -14.08 23.28
C LEU A 62 -9.29 -13.00 22.50
N CYS A 63 -8.18 -12.53 23.07
CA CYS A 63 -7.25 -11.65 22.39
C CYS A 63 -6.02 -12.45 21.97
N ILE A 64 -5.69 -12.47 20.66
CA ILE A 64 -4.44 -13.04 20.17
C ILE A 64 -3.66 -11.96 19.46
N SER A 65 -2.38 -11.82 19.83
CA SER A 65 -1.40 -10.93 19.23
C SER A 65 -0.19 -11.73 18.74
N ILE A 66 0.14 -11.56 17.47
CA ILE A 66 1.26 -12.22 16.78
C ILE A 66 2.23 -11.15 16.32
N ALA A 67 3.42 -11.14 16.92
CA ALA A 67 4.50 -10.22 16.64
C ALA A 67 5.66 -10.92 15.87
N PRO A 68 5.84 -10.62 14.57
CA PRO A 68 7.01 -11.07 13.81
C PRO A 68 8.34 -10.55 14.39
N LEU A 69 9.45 -11.24 14.08
CA LEU A 69 10.80 -10.96 14.62
C LEU A 69 11.26 -9.49 14.46
N GLU A 70 10.82 -8.80 13.41
CA GLU A 70 11.24 -7.42 13.10
C GLU A 70 10.18 -6.36 13.47
N THR A 71 9.27 -6.66 14.41
CA THR A 71 8.24 -5.72 14.87
C THR A 71 8.57 -5.11 16.25
N PRO A 72 8.23 -3.83 16.50
CA PRO A 72 7.51 -2.91 15.61
C PRO A 72 8.41 -2.31 14.51
N THR A 73 7.85 -2.04 13.33
CA THR A 73 8.57 -1.42 12.19
C THR A 73 7.75 -0.35 11.48
N GLU A 74 8.40 0.71 11.01
CA GLU A 74 7.76 1.76 10.20
C GLU A 74 7.33 1.26 8.81
N LYS A 75 7.95 0.18 8.32
CA LYS A 75 7.70 -0.33 6.98
C LYS A 75 6.52 -1.31 7.01
N LEU A 76 5.35 -0.85 6.56
CA LEU A 76 4.20 -1.73 6.37
C LEU A 76 4.54 -2.87 5.40
N PRO A 77 4.06 -4.10 5.68
CA PRO A 77 4.31 -5.22 4.79
C PRO A 77 3.63 -5.00 3.44
N ILE A 78 4.34 -5.32 2.37
CA ILE A 78 3.80 -5.20 1.01
C ILE A 78 2.80 -6.33 0.82
N ILE A 79 1.52 -5.98 0.70
CA ILE A 79 0.46 -6.92 0.31
C ILE A 79 0.69 -7.27 -1.17
N GLU A 80 1.35 -8.41 -1.40
CA GLU A 80 1.54 -8.93 -2.73
C GLU A 80 0.22 -9.54 -3.24
N GLU A 81 -0.43 -8.89 -4.19
CA GLU A 81 -1.39 -9.52 -5.08
C GLU A 81 -0.64 -10.46 -6.05
N LYS A 82 -0.02 -11.53 -5.54
CA LYS A 82 0.68 -12.48 -6.39
C LYS A 82 -0.33 -13.23 -7.24
N SER A 83 -0.26 -13.02 -8.55
CA SER A 83 -0.84 -13.92 -9.55
C SER A 83 -0.31 -15.33 -9.28
N ALA A 84 -1.19 -16.26 -8.91
CA ALA A 84 -0.83 -17.67 -8.98
C ALA A 84 -0.49 -17.98 -10.44
N LYS A 85 0.80 -18.17 -10.76
CA LYS A 85 1.23 -18.78 -12.01
C LYS A 85 0.65 -20.20 -12.02
N GLY A 86 -0.50 -20.39 -12.67
CA GLY A 86 -1.07 -21.73 -12.83
C GLY A 86 -2.55 -21.76 -13.11
N LYS A 87 -2.89 -21.50 -14.38
CA LYS A 87 -4.14 -21.75 -15.14
C LYS A 87 -4.79 -20.45 -15.59
N ASN A 88 -5.00 -20.34 -16.91
CA ASN A 88 -5.97 -19.40 -17.47
C ASN A 88 -7.33 -19.74 -16.83
N GLU A 89 -7.72 -19.04 -15.78
CA GLU A 89 -9.08 -19.16 -15.26
C GLU A 89 -10.05 -18.52 -16.27
N LEU A 90 -11.03 -19.31 -16.67
CA LEU A 90 -12.00 -18.97 -17.69
C LEU A 90 -13.03 -17.99 -17.11
N LEU A 91 -13.07 -16.79 -17.66
CA LEU A 91 -14.22 -15.90 -17.49
C LEU A 91 -15.50 -16.62 -17.94
N PRO A 92 -16.68 -16.23 -17.44
CA PRO A 92 -17.95 -16.68 -18.01
C PRO A 92 -17.92 -16.58 -19.54
N PRO A 93 -18.47 -17.53 -20.31
CA PRO A 93 -18.27 -17.61 -21.77
C PRO A 93 -18.56 -16.31 -22.52
N GLU A 94 -19.60 -15.57 -22.12
CA GLU A 94 -19.96 -14.27 -22.69
C GLU A 94 -18.90 -13.19 -22.42
N GLN A 95 -18.38 -13.13 -21.18
CA GLN A 95 -17.33 -12.19 -20.79
C GLN A 95 -15.98 -12.56 -21.40
N GLN A 96 -15.71 -13.85 -21.56
CA GLN A 96 -14.53 -14.34 -22.27
C GLN A 96 -14.58 -13.93 -23.75
N ALA A 97 -15.73 -14.09 -24.40
CA ALA A 97 -15.93 -13.68 -25.80
C ALA A 97 -15.73 -12.16 -25.96
N TYR A 98 -16.28 -11.35 -25.06
CA TYR A 98 -16.10 -9.90 -25.08
C TYR A 98 -14.63 -9.50 -24.86
N VAL A 99 -13.94 -10.08 -23.88
CA VAL A 99 -12.50 -9.86 -23.67
C VAL A 99 -11.67 -10.26 -24.89
N ASP A 100 -12.02 -11.35 -25.57
CA ASP A 100 -11.33 -11.78 -26.78
C ASP A 100 -11.59 -10.85 -27.97
N GLU A 101 -12.78 -10.23 -28.06
CA GLU A 101 -13.05 -9.14 -29.00
C GLU A 101 -12.15 -7.91 -28.70
N LEU A 102 -12.07 -7.48 -27.44
CA LEU A 102 -11.20 -6.37 -27.04
C LEU A 102 -9.73 -6.68 -27.36
N LYS A 103 -9.25 -7.91 -27.10
CA LYS A 103 -7.89 -8.33 -27.50
C LYS A 103 -7.68 -8.30 -29.02
N LYS A 104 -8.70 -8.67 -29.81
CA LYS A 104 -8.65 -8.57 -31.27
C LYS A 104 -8.53 -7.11 -31.73
N LYS A 105 -9.28 -6.19 -31.11
CA LYS A 105 -9.15 -4.74 -31.33
C LYS A 105 -7.74 -4.24 -30.96
N ILE A 106 -7.22 -4.62 -29.79
CA ILE A 106 -5.84 -4.30 -29.39
C ILE A 106 -4.83 -4.81 -30.41
N LYS A 107 -4.98 -6.05 -30.89
CA LYS A 107 -4.07 -6.63 -31.90
C LYS A 107 -4.13 -5.86 -33.23
N ALA A 108 -5.30 -5.37 -33.63
CA ALA A 108 -5.44 -4.53 -34.82
C ALA A 108 -4.76 -3.16 -34.61
N LEU A 109 -5.02 -2.49 -33.48
CA LEU A 109 -4.42 -1.20 -33.15
C LEU A 109 -2.90 -1.29 -33.00
N LYS A 110 -2.37 -2.39 -32.43
CA LYS A 110 -0.92 -2.62 -32.32
C LYS A 110 -0.21 -2.68 -33.68
N LYS A 111 -0.89 -3.08 -34.75
CA LYS A 111 -0.35 -3.04 -36.12
C LYS A 111 -0.28 -1.64 -36.71
N LEU A 112 -1.05 -0.70 -36.14
CA LEU A 112 -1.09 0.71 -36.54
C LEU A 112 -0.16 1.56 -35.67
N LEU A 113 0.50 0.99 -34.66
CA LEU A 113 1.48 1.72 -33.88
C LEU A 113 2.67 2.09 -34.76
N PRO A 114 3.27 3.27 -34.55
CA PRO A 114 4.44 3.67 -35.31
C PRO A 114 5.60 2.70 -35.08
N PRO A 115 6.53 2.61 -36.04
CA PRO A 115 7.75 1.85 -35.84
C PRO A 115 8.48 2.36 -34.60
N LYS A 116 9.12 1.42 -33.89
CA LYS A 116 9.99 1.76 -32.77
C LYS A 116 11.11 2.68 -33.25
N VAL A 117 11.54 3.56 -32.35
CA VAL A 117 12.71 4.40 -32.54
C VAL A 117 13.94 3.51 -32.80
N ASP A 118 14.78 3.91 -33.76
CA ASP A 118 16.10 3.32 -33.92
C ASP A 118 16.98 3.75 -32.73
N GLU A 119 17.10 2.86 -31.75
CA GLU A 119 17.85 3.09 -30.51
C GLU A 119 19.33 3.42 -30.78
N ALA A 120 19.94 2.84 -31.82
CA ALA A 120 21.34 3.10 -32.16
C ALA A 120 21.52 4.49 -32.78
N LEU A 121 20.58 4.90 -33.63
CA LEU A 121 20.56 6.26 -34.19
C LEU A 121 20.29 7.29 -33.10
N GLU A 122 19.33 7.04 -32.21
CA GLU A 122 19.03 7.90 -31.07
C GLU A 122 20.25 8.08 -30.17
N GLN A 123 20.93 7.00 -29.82
CA GLN A 123 22.12 7.07 -28.97
C GLN A 123 23.25 7.91 -29.60
N ARG A 124 23.48 7.80 -30.92
CA ARG A 124 24.47 8.64 -31.61
C ARG A 124 24.17 10.12 -31.50
N TYR A 125 22.89 10.50 -31.55
CA TYR A 125 22.49 11.90 -31.40
C TYR A 125 22.56 12.37 -29.95
N LEU A 126 22.24 11.52 -28.98
CA LEU A 126 22.48 11.80 -27.55
C LEU A 126 23.98 12.04 -27.28
N ASP A 127 24.86 11.22 -27.86
CA ASP A 127 26.30 11.38 -27.75
C ASP A 127 26.78 12.68 -28.43
N TYR A 128 26.24 13.01 -29.61
CA TYR A 128 26.53 14.26 -30.32
C TYR A 128 26.14 15.51 -29.50
N MET A 129 25.02 15.45 -28.79
CA MET A 129 24.58 16.51 -27.86
C MET A 129 25.37 16.54 -26.55
N ASN A 130 26.22 15.55 -26.32
CA ASN A 130 26.89 15.31 -25.05
C ASN A 130 25.86 15.17 -23.90
N ALA A 131 24.96 14.20 -24.03
CA ALA A 131 23.90 13.92 -23.05
C ALA A 131 24.44 13.72 -21.62
N GLU A 132 25.63 13.11 -21.47
CA GLU A 132 26.28 12.97 -20.16
C GLU A 132 26.66 14.32 -19.54
N ARG A 133 27.19 15.27 -20.34
CA ARG A 133 27.44 16.62 -19.86
C ARG A 133 26.15 17.36 -19.52
N ILE A 134 25.11 17.23 -20.35
CA ILE A 134 23.78 17.81 -20.08
C ILE A 134 23.24 17.29 -18.75
N LYS A 135 23.33 15.97 -18.51
CA LYS A 135 22.91 15.31 -17.27
C LYS A 135 23.68 15.84 -16.06
N ALA A 136 25.01 15.97 -16.15
CA ALA A 136 25.82 16.56 -15.10
C ALA A 136 25.40 18.01 -14.79
N ILE A 137 25.19 18.83 -15.83
CA ILE A 137 24.72 20.21 -15.66
C ILE A 137 23.35 20.25 -14.95
N ILE A 138 22.42 19.37 -15.32
CA ILE A 138 21.10 19.28 -14.69
C ILE A 138 21.22 18.91 -13.20
N GLN A 139 22.09 17.97 -12.85
CA GLN A 139 22.34 17.60 -11.47
C GLN A 139 22.89 18.77 -10.66
N ASP A 140 23.86 19.51 -11.20
CA ASP A 140 24.42 20.67 -10.51
C ASP A 140 23.42 21.83 -10.40
N CYS A 141 22.61 22.05 -11.45
CA CYS A 141 21.50 23.02 -11.39
C CYS A 141 20.50 22.67 -10.27
N THR A 142 20.17 21.38 -10.12
CA THR A 142 19.26 20.90 -9.08
C THR A 142 19.83 21.16 -7.68
N LYS A 143 21.11 20.88 -7.46
CA LYS A 143 21.78 21.15 -6.16
C LYS A 143 21.73 22.63 -5.79
N ILE A 144 22.01 23.52 -6.74
CA ILE A 144 21.96 24.98 -6.52
C ILE A 144 20.52 25.42 -6.20
N TRP A 145 19.54 24.93 -6.96
CA TRP A 145 18.15 25.34 -6.79
C TRP A 145 17.57 24.90 -5.44
N SER A 146 17.91 23.69 -5.00
CA SER A 146 17.43 23.08 -3.76
C SER A 146 18.16 23.56 -2.49
N ASN A 147 19.25 24.32 -2.60
CA ASN A 147 19.99 24.82 -1.43
C ASN A 147 19.14 25.85 -0.65
N PRO A 148 18.73 25.59 0.61
CA PRO A 148 17.90 26.52 1.38
C PRO A 148 18.65 27.79 1.80
N ASP A 149 19.98 27.74 1.89
CA ASP A 149 20.82 28.82 2.43
C ASP A 149 21.14 29.91 1.40
N LEU A 150 20.83 29.68 0.12
CA LEU A 150 21.08 30.63 -0.95
C LEU A 150 19.82 31.46 -1.27
N PRO A 151 19.92 32.81 -1.30
CA PRO A 151 18.82 33.64 -1.79
C PRO A 151 18.57 33.41 -3.29
N VAL A 152 17.35 33.69 -3.73
CA VAL A 152 16.91 33.40 -5.11
C VAL A 152 17.76 34.13 -6.15
N GLU A 153 18.20 35.35 -5.85
CA GLU A 153 19.07 36.17 -6.70
C GLU A 153 20.43 35.50 -6.94
N GLU A 154 21.01 34.93 -5.89
CA GLU A 154 22.30 34.26 -5.95
C GLU A 154 22.19 32.92 -6.68
N LYS A 155 21.12 32.15 -6.41
CA LYS A 155 20.79 30.94 -7.19
C LYS A 155 20.70 31.23 -8.68
N ILE A 156 19.97 32.27 -9.06
CA ILE A 156 19.82 32.66 -10.47
C ILE A 156 21.18 33.03 -11.08
N SER A 157 21.99 33.80 -10.35
CA SER A 157 23.31 34.22 -10.81
C SER A 157 24.24 33.02 -11.06
N GLN A 158 24.23 32.04 -10.16
CA GLN A 158 25.00 30.79 -10.29
C GLN A 158 24.46 29.88 -11.41
N LEU A 159 23.17 29.94 -11.73
CA LEU A 159 22.56 29.10 -12.77
C LEU A 159 22.73 29.64 -14.19
N ILE A 160 22.97 30.95 -14.37
CA ILE A 160 23.12 31.56 -15.69
C ILE A 160 24.24 30.91 -16.53
N PRO A 161 25.47 30.68 -16.02
CA PRO A 161 26.52 30.01 -16.79
C PRO A 161 26.10 28.64 -17.32
N TYR A 162 25.43 27.84 -16.50
CA TYR A 162 24.91 26.54 -16.90
C TYR A 162 23.85 26.63 -18.02
N LYS A 163 23.00 27.67 -18.01
CA LYS A 163 22.02 27.87 -19.09
C LYS A 163 22.69 28.29 -20.40
N ILE A 164 23.76 29.07 -20.33
CA ILE A 164 24.56 29.41 -21.53
C ILE A 164 25.21 28.14 -22.09
N GLU A 165 25.81 27.32 -21.23
CA GLU A 165 26.43 26.06 -21.65
C GLU A 165 25.41 25.10 -22.28
N LEU A 166 24.24 24.92 -21.67
CA LEU A 166 23.16 24.11 -22.25
C LEU A 166 22.75 24.62 -23.63
N TYR A 167 22.65 25.94 -23.82
CA TYR A 167 22.37 26.51 -25.12
C TYR A 167 23.44 26.19 -26.15
N ASP A 168 24.72 26.31 -25.77
CA ASP A 168 25.82 26.03 -26.69
C ASP A 168 25.92 24.55 -27.08
N LEU A 169 25.57 23.63 -26.17
CA LEU A 169 25.48 22.19 -26.45
C LEU A 169 24.37 21.86 -27.45
N VAL A 170 23.19 22.48 -27.31
CA VAL A 170 22.01 22.06 -28.08
C VAL A 170 21.72 22.90 -29.33
N ARG A 171 22.24 24.12 -29.45
CA ARG A 171 21.87 25.06 -30.54
C ARG A 171 22.18 24.57 -31.96
N ASN A 172 23.15 23.67 -32.11
CA ASN A 172 23.61 23.15 -33.40
C ASN A 172 23.03 21.76 -33.72
N VAL A 173 22.11 21.27 -32.88
CA VAL A 173 21.51 19.96 -33.06
C VAL A 173 20.46 20.02 -34.15
N GLN A 174 20.70 19.28 -35.22
CA GLN A 174 19.72 19.04 -36.29
C GLN A 174 19.28 17.59 -36.22
N LEU A 175 18.10 17.36 -35.64
CA LEU A 175 17.53 16.03 -35.54
C LEU A 175 16.96 15.60 -36.91
N PRO A 176 17.19 14.35 -37.33
CA PRO A 176 16.53 13.78 -38.50
C PRO A 176 15.04 13.60 -38.23
N ASP A 177 14.23 13.56 -39.28
CA ASP A 177 12.77 13.38 -39.18
C ASP A 177 12.40 12.13 -38.37
N ASP A 178 13.19 11.05 -38.49
CA ASP A 178 13.00 9.80 -37.75
C ASP A 178 13.11 9.97 -36.22
N LEU A 179 13.85 10.99 -35.75
CA LEU A 179 14.01 11.33 -34.33
C LEU A 179 13.17 12.55 -33.90
N MET A 180 12.46 13.19 -34.83
CA MET A 180 11.53 14.29 -34.53
C MET A 180 10.20 13.76 -34.00
N ARG A 181 10.24 13.11 -32.83
CA ARG A 181 9.11 12.40 -32.22
C ARG A 181 9.21 12.42 -30.69
N ALA A 182 8.08 12.59 -30.03
CA ALA A 182 7.99 12.79 -28.59
C ALA A 182 8.29 11.53 -27.76
N ASP A 183 8.27 10.33 -28.33
CA ASP A 183 8.58 9.06 -27.66
C ASP A 183 10.10 8.74 -27.55
N THR A 184 10.96 9.76 -27.67
CA THR A 184 12.43 9.64 -27.65
C THR A 184 13.05 10.11 -26.33
N ASN A 185 14.21 9.56 -25.97
CA ASN A 185 15.08 10.07 -24.90
C ASN A 185 15.58 11.50 -25.19
N ILE A 186 15.68 11.86 -26.48
CA ILE A 186 16.01 13.22 -26.92
C ILE A 186 14.89 14.19 -26.53
N SER A 187 13.62 13.82 -26.71
CA SER A 187 12.48 14.68 -26.31
C SER A 187 12.49 14.92 -24.79
N ILE A 188 12.75 13.88 -24.00
CA ILE A 188 12.87 13.94 -22.54
C ILE A 188 14.00 14.89 -22.14
N THR A 189 15.14 14.79 -22.81
CA THR A 189 16.29 15.67 -22.58
C THR A 189 15.93 17.13 -22.89
N MET A 190 15.29 17.40 -24.04
CA MET A 190 14.86 18.75 -24.43
C MET A 190 13.82 19.34 -23.47
N ALA A 191 12.84 18.54 -23.05
CA ALA A 191 11.81 18.95 -22.08
C ALA A 191 12.43 19.28 -20.71
N THR A 192 13.42 18.50 -20.28
CA THR A 192 14.14 18.77 -19.02
C THR A 192 14.92 20.07 -19.11
N ILE A 193 15.65 20.30 -20.20
CA ILE A 193 16.36 21.57 -20.44
C ILE A 193 15.38 22.75 -20.43
N GLN A 194 14.24 22.61 -21.12
CA GLN A 194 13.20 23.63 -21.19
C GLN A 194 12.69 24.00 -19.78
N PHE A 195 12.32 23.00 -18.98
CA PHE A 195 11.81 23.20 -17.63
C PHE A 195 12.78 24.02 -16.77
N PHE A 196 14.06 23.65 -16.79
CA PHE A 196 15.08 24.35 -16.03
C PHE A 196 15.35 25.76 -16.56
N ALA A 197 15.37 25.95 -17.88
CA ALA A 197 15.60 27.25 -18.49
C ALA A 197 14.43 28.22 -18.19
N GLN A 198 13.19 27.74 -18.30
CA GLN A 198 11.98 28.50 -17.97
C GLN A 198 11.92 28.87 -16.49
N SER A 199 12.31 27.96 -15.61
CA SER A 199 12.34 28.21 -14.16
C SER A 199 13.27 29.37 -13.82
N VAL A 200 14.47 29.40 -14.41
CA VAL A 200 15.41 30.53 -14.23
C VAL A 200 14.86 31.82 -14.83
N GLU A 201 14.31 31.77 -16.05
CA GLU A 201 13.78 32.97 -16.72
C GLU A 201 12.59 33.58 -15.97
N LYS A 202 11.65 32.76 -15.50
CA LYS A 202 10.47 33.19 -14.74
C LYS A 202 10.86 33.83 -13.42
N ASN A 203 11.78 33.22 -12.67
CA ASN A 203 12.24 33.76 -11.40
C ASN A 203 13.12 34.99 -11.57
N ALA A 204 13.93 35.07 -12.63
CA ALA A 204 14.70 36.27 -12.94
C ALA A 204 13.78 37.45 -13.28
N LYS A 205 12.72 37.23 -14.07
CA LYS A 205 11.68 38.25 -14.33
C LYS A 205 11.01 38.72 -13.04
N LYS A 206 10.61 37.79 -12.16
CA LYS A 206 9.97 38.09 -10.88
C LYS A 206 10.85 38.98 -9.98
N ASN A 207 12.15 38.69 -9.94
CA ASN A 207 13.13 39.42 -9.11
C ASN A 207 13.86 40.54 -9.86
N LYS A 208 13.39 40.93 -11.06
CA LYS A 208 13.96 42.02 -11.89
C LYS A 208 15.45 41.83 -12.22
N ILE A 209 15.92 40.59 -12.30
CA ILE A 209 17.29 40.24 -12.66
C ILE A 209 17.43 40.19 -14.18
N LYS A 210 18.44 40.86 -14.74
CA LYS A 210 18.73 40.81 -16.18
C LYS A 210 19.39 39.49 -16.55
N THR A 211 18.73 38.69 -17.38
CA THR A 211 19.31 37.46 -17.95
C THR A 211 19.95 37.71 -19.31
N PRO A 212 21.06 37.03 -19.63
CA PRO A 212 21.66 37.05 -20.97
C PRO A 212 20.68 36.62 -22.08
N LYS A 213 20.96 37.05 -23.32
CA LYS A 213 20.13 36.71 -24.50
C LYS A 213 20.05 35.20 -24.71
N GLN A 214 21.14 34.48 -24.45
CA GLN A 214 21.27 33.04 -24.61
C GLN A 214 20.25 32.27 -23.78
N VAL A 215 19.93 32.71 -22.55
CA VAL A 215 18.93 32.05 -21.69
C VAL A 215 17.55 32.09 -22.35
N ARG A 216 17.17 33.25 -22.92
CA ARG A 216 15.91 33.41 -23.66
C ARG A 216 15.91 32.61 -24.97
N GLN A 217 17.05 32.54 -25.65
CA GLN A 217 17.20 31.75 -26.87
C GLN A 217 17.09 30.25 -26.58
N LEU A 218 17.60 29.78 -25.44
CA LEU A 218 17.45 28.40 -25.00
C LEU A 218 15.99 28.03 -24.80
N VAL A 219 15.24 28.82 -24.03
CA VAL A 219 13.81 28.58 -23.79
C VAL A 219 13.04 28.50 -25.11
N LYS A 220 13.27 29.47 -26.01
CA LYS A 220 12.63 29.50 -27.33
C LYS A 220 13.00 28.26 -28.15
N PHE A 221 14.29 27.95 -28.25
CA PHE A 221 14.79 26.83 -29.04
C PHE A 221 14.22 25.49 -28.56
N THR A 222 14.24 25.23 -27.25
CA THR A 222 13.68 23.99 -26.70
C THR A 222 12.17 23.90 -26.92
N ASN A 223 11.45 25.03 -26.81
CA ASN A 223 10.02 25.06 -27.08
C ASN A 223 9.73 24.72 -28.55
N ASP A 224 10.44 25.35 -29.48
CA ASP A 224 10.27 25.12 -30.93
C ASP A 224 10.66 23.69 -31.34
N ILE A 225 11.61 23.04 -30.65
CA ILE A 225 11.92 21.62 -30.86
C ILE A 225 10.81 20.73 -30.32
N ILE A 226 10.41 20.90 -29.06
CA ILE A 226 9.40 20.06 -28.41
C ILE A 226 8.08 20.11 -29.17
N THR A 227 7.63 21.30 -29.58
CA THR A 227 6.42 21.44 -30.41
C THR A 227 6.52 20.64 -31.71
N ARG A 228 7.65 20.69 -32.41
CA ARG A 228 7.85 19.89 -33.64
C ARG A 228 7.95 18.39 -33.36
N MET A 229 8.50 17.97 -32.21
CA MET A 229 8.53 16.57 -31.80
C MET A 229 7.14 16.05 -31.47
N ASP A 230 6.29 16.87 -30.84
CA ASP A 230 4.88 16.55 -30.59
C ASP A 230 4.11 16.44 -31.93
N GLU A 231 4.31 17.37 -32.85
CA GLU A 231 3.74 17.32 -34.21
C GLU A 231 4.18 16.05 -34.95
N GLY A 232 5.47 15.70 -34.89
CA GLY A 232 5.99 14.49 -35.51
C GLY A 232 5.42 13.22 -34.88
N GLN A 233 5.29 13.19 -33.56
CA GLN A 233 4.61 12.09 -32.85
C GLN A 233 3.14 11.97 -33.27
N ASN A 234 2.44 13.10 -33.42
CA ASN A 234 1.05 13.12 -33.83
C ASN A 234 0.89 12.55 -35.24
N LYS A 235 1.74 12.95 -36.19
CA LYS A 235 1.78 12.37 -37.55
C LYS A 235 1.98 10.86 -37.51
N LEU A 236 2.93 10.39 -36.72
CA LEU A 236 3.22 8.97 -36.53
C LEU A 236 2.05 8.19 -35.91
N ASN A 237 1.28 8.84 -35.05
CA ASN A 237 0.08 8.29 -34.45
C ASN A 237 -1.17 8.42 -35.34
N GLY A 238 -1.06 8.96 -36.55
CA GLY A 238 -2.18 9.18 -37.48
C GLY A 238 -3.09 10.36 -37.09
N VAL A 239 -2.62 11.24 -36.22
CA VAL A 239 -3.29 12.48 -35.81
C VAL A 239 -2.75 13.61 -36.70
N GLU A 240 -3.11 13.59 -37.99
CA GLU A 240 -2.49 14.46 -39.02
C GLU A 240 -3.01 15.90 -39.07
N ARG A 241 -4.04 16.30 -38.32
CA ARG A 241 -4.65 17.64 -38.42
C ARG A 241 -4.64 18.42 -37.10
N ASP A 242 -4.50 19.74 -37.22
CA ASP A 242 -4.85 20.67 -36.14
C ASP A 242 -6.27 20.36 -35.67
N MET A 243 -6.43 20.11 -34.38
CA MET A 243 -7.74 19.84 -33.79
C MET A 243 -8.67 21.04 -34.04
N THR A 244 -9.87 20.78 -34.55
CA THR A 244 -10.90 21.81 -34.61
C THR A 244 -11.27 22.25 -33.19
N LYS A 245 -11.93 23.40 -33.03
CA LYS A 245 -12.38 23.87 -31.71
C LYS A 245 -13.31 22.86 -31.01
N GLU A 246 -14.06 22.09 -31.80
CA GLU A 246 -14.92 21.01 -31.34
C GLU A 246 -14.11 19.79 -30.88
N GLU A 247 -13.01 19.46 -31.58
CA GLU A 247 -12.09 18.40 -31.18
C GLU A 247 -11.30 18.76 -29.92
N PHE A 248 -10.94 20.03 -29.75
CA PHE A 248 -10.32 20.52 -28.50
C PHE A 248 -11.29 20.41 -27.32
N LYS A 249 -12.55 20.81 -27.50
CA LYS A 249 -13.59 20.58 -26.47
C LYS A 249 -13.83 19.11 -26.19
N ALA A 250 -13.72 18.25 -27.20
CA ALA A 250 -13.79 16.80 -27.02
C ALA A 250 -12.55 16.24 -26.30
N TYR A 251 -11.37 16.86 -26.44
CA TYR A 251 -10.17 16.50 -25.70
C TYR A 251 -10.24 16.93 -24.22
N ASP A 252 -10.80 18.09 -23.91
CA ASP A 252 -11.09 18.47 -22.52
C ASP A 252 -12.11 17.48 -21.90
N ALA A 253 -13.14 17.09 -22.66
CA ALA A 253 -14.07 16.04 -22.26
C ALA A 253 -13.39 14.66 -22.11
N TYR A 254 -12.30 14.38 -22.82
CA TYR A 254 -11.52 13.15 -22.64
C TYR A 254 -10.94 13.04 -21.23
N LEU A 255 -10.43 14.13 -20.65
CA LEU A 255 -9.90 14.11 -19.29
C LEU A 255 -10.99 13.77 -18.27
N ASP A 256 -12.16 14.40 -18.40
CA ASP A 256 -13.31 14.13 -17.53
C ASP A 256 -13.82 12.68 -17.67
N ILE A 257 -13.92 12.18 -18.91
CA ILE A 257 -14.32 10.79 -19.17
C ILE A 257 -13.28 9.80 -18.63
N LYS A 258 -11.98 10.08 -18.77
CA LYS A 258 -10.89 9.24 -18.25
C LYS A 258 -10.87 9.19 -16.72
N ILE A 259 -11.08 10.34 -16.08
CA ILE A 259 -11.22 10.42 -14.62
C ILE A 259 -12.45 9.60 -14.19
N GLY A 260 -13.58 9.76 -14.88
CA GLY A 260 -14.79 8.99 -14.62
C GLY A 260 -14.59 7.48 -14.78
N ALA A 261 -13.97 7.02 -15.88
CA ALA A 261 -13.75 5.59 -16.13
C ALA A 261 -12.90 4.91 -15.03
N ARG A 262 -11.99 5.68 -14.41
CA ARG A 262 -11.13 5.21 -13.32
C ARG A 262 -11.76 5.34 -11.94
N SER A 263 -12.75 6.21 -11.76
CA SER A 263 -13.38 6.46 -10.47
C SER A 263 -14.11 5.23 -9.94
N ALA A 264 -13.81 4.86 -8.70
CA ALA A 264 -14.53 3.80 -7.98
C ALA A 264 -15.97 4.19 -7.61
N LEU A 265 -16.33 5.48 -7.73
CA LEU A 265 -17.68 5.97 -7.43
C LEU A 265 -18.72 5.57 -8.49
N TYR A 266 -18.29 5.20 -9.68
CA TYR A 266 -19.19 4.75 -10.76
C TYR A 266 -19.32 3.22 -10.77
N SER A 267 -20.51 2.74 -11.15
CA SER A 267 -20.77 1.30 -11.30
C SER A 267 -19.86 0.67 -12.36
N PHE A 268 -19.73 -0.67 -12.31
CA PHE A 268 -18.97 -1.43 -13.29
C PHE A 268 -19.41 -1.13 -14.73
N GLU A 269 -20.72 -1.18 -14.99
CA GLU A 269 -21.32 -0.93 -16.31
C GLU A 269 -21.01 0.50 -16.76
N LYS A 270 -21.12 1.47 -15.85
CA LYS A 270 -20.87 2.87 -16.18
C LYS A 270 -19.41 3.11 -16.54
N ARG A 271 -18.48 2.48 -15.81
CA ARG A 271 -17.04 2.56 -16.10
C ARG A 271 -16.69 1.90 -17.43
N LEU A 272 -17.32 0.78 -17.76
CA LEU A 272 -17.12 0.10 -19.03
C LEU A 272 -17.62 0.95 -20.21
N GLU A 273 -18.81 1.56 -20.08
CA GLU A 273 -19.36 2.52 -21.06
C GLU A 273 -18.41 3.72 -21.29
N LEU A 274 -17.81 4.24 -20.21
CA LEU A 274 -16.86 5.35 -20.33
C LEU A 274 -15.58 4.92 -21.05
N TYR A 275 -15.05 3.73 -20.78
CA TYR A 275 -13.92 3.21 -21.56
C TYR A 275 -14.29 2.98 -23.03
N GLU A 276 -15.49 2.47 -23.32
CA GLU A 276 -16.03 2.35 -24.67
C GLU A 276 -15.99 3.66 -25.44
N ARG A 277 -16.48 4.73 -24.81
CA ARG A 277 -16.43 6.07 -25.39
C ARG A 277 -14.99 6.51 -25.65
N LEU A 278 -14.06 6.26 -24.74
CA LEU A 278 -12.66 6.68 -24.87
C LEU A 278 -11.95 6.04 -26.08
N TRP A 279 -12.14 4.74 -26.34
CA TRP A 279 -11.42 4.11 -27.45
C TRP A 279 -12.07 4.32 -28.82
N GLU A 280 -13.37 4.66 -28.87
CA GLU A 280 -14.05 5.04 -30.10
C GLU A 280 -13.79 6.51 -30.49
N MET A 281 -13.32 7.35 -29.56
CA MET A 281 -13.02 8.77 -29.84
C MET A 281 -11.93 8.93 -30.91
N PRO A 282 -12.19 9.65 -32.02
CA PRO A 282 -11.21 9.86 -33.09
C PRO A 282 -9.98 10.65 -32.63
N SER A 283 -10.16 11.62 -31.73
CA SER A 283 -9.09 12.49 -31.22
C SER A 283 -8.13 11.80 -30.25
N VAL A 284 -8.44 10.58 -29.81
CA VAL A 284 -7.59 9.82 -28.89
C VAL A 284 -6.55 9.02 -29.68
N SER A 285 -5.28 9.14 -29.30
CA SER A 285 -4.17 8.44 -29.96
C SER A 285 -4.31 6.92 -29.86
N THR A 286 -3.78 6.20 -30.86
CA THR A 286 -3.77 4.72 -30.92
C THR A 286 -3.22 4.08 -29.64
N GLY A 287 -2.16 4.65 -29.07
CA GLY A 287 -1.57 4.19 -27.79
C GLY A 287 -2.55 4.30 -26.62
N THR A 288 -3.22 5.45 -26.49
CA THR A 288 -4.23 5.67 -25.45
C THR A 288 -5.46 4.79 -25.63
N LYS A 289 -5.89 4.52 -26.87
CA LYS A 289 -6.97 3.56 -27.16
C LYS A 289 -6.62 2.17 -26.67
N ILE A 290 -5.38 1.72 -26.90
CA ILE A 290 -4.87 0.44 -26.39
C ILE A 290 -4.84 0.44 -24.86
N GLU A 291 -4.42 1.53 -24.21
CA GLU A 291 -4.46 1.68 -22.75
C GLU A 291 -5.89 1.49 -22.22
N CYS A 292 -6.87 2.20 -22.79
CA CYS A 292 -8.28 2.12 -22.40
C CYS A 292 -8.85 0.70 -22.56
N LEU A 293 -8.55 0.03 -23.67
CA LEU A 293 -8.97 -1.35 -23.90
C LEU A 293 -8.34 -2.33 -22.88
N ASN A 294 -7.08 -2.14 -22.51
CA ASN A 294 -6.44 -2.96 -21.47
C ASN A 294 -7.06 -2.72 -20.09
N GLU A 295 -7.36 -1.47 -19.74
CA GLU A 295 -8.02 -1.14 -18.47
C GLU A 295 -9.44 -1.70 -18.39
N ALA A 296 -10.21 -1.69 -19.49
CA ALA A 296 -11.49 -2.38 -19.54
C ALA A 296 -11.36 -3.90 -19.35
N ILE A 297 -10.36 -4.55 -19.98
CA ILE A 297 -10.08 -5.97 -19.74
C ILE A 297 -9.74 -6.24 -18.27
N LYS A 298 -8.94 -5.38 -17.63
CA LYS A 298 -8.64 -5.48 -16.19
C LYS A 298 -9.90 -5.32 -15.35
N LEU A 299 -10.76 -4.35 -15.67
CA LEU A 299 -12.02 -4.12 -14.97
C LEU A 299 -12.95 -5.34 -15.05
N ILE A 300 -13.11 -5.92 -16.24
CA ILE A 300 -13.91 -7.15 -16.46
C ILE A 300 -13.34 -8.32 -15.65
N ARG A 301 -12.01 -8.48 -15.66
CA ARG A 301 -11.34 -9.53 -14.88
C ARG A 301 -11.45 -9.31 -13.37
N LYS A 302 -11.48 -8.05 -12.90
CA LYS A 302 -11.71 -7.73 -11.48
C LYS A 302 -13.15 -8.04 -11.06
N GLN A 303 -14.12 -7.77 -11.94
CA GLN A 303 -15.53 -8.01 -11.66
C GLN A 303 -15.93 -9.49 -11.71
N TYR A 304 -15.37 -10.25 -12.66
CA TYR A 304 -15.79 -11.63 -12.96
C TYR A 304 -14.70 -12.68 -12.79
N GLY A 305 -13.46 -12.29 -12.51
CA GLY A 305 -12.46 -13.21 -11.97
C GLY A 305 -12.87 -13.56 -10.54
N LYS A 306 -12.69 -14.83 -10.14
CA LYS A 306 -12.86 -15.18 -8.73
C LYS A 306 -11.98 -14.27 -7.87
N ASN A 307 -12.53 -13.83 -6.73
CA ASN A 307 -11.85 -13.05 -5.69
C ASN A 307 -10.38 -13.48 -5.59
N LEU A 308 -9.48 -12.63 -6.09
CA LEU A 308 -8.09 -12.67 -5.63
C LEU A 308 -8.15 -12.07 -4.24
N GLU A 309 -8.41 -12.92 -3.23
CA GLU A 309 -8.20 -12.50 -1.85
C GLU A 309 -6.72 -12.10 -1.72
N PRO A 310 -6.42 -10.86 -1.28
CA PRO A 310 -5.05 -10.48 -0.99
C PRO A 310 -4.46 -11.50 -0.02
N ARG A 311 -3.35 -12.14 -0.39
CA ARG A 311 -2.69 -13.05 0.55
C ARG A 311 -2.06 -12.24 1.67
N CYS A 312 -2.23 -12.71 2.90
CA CYS A 312 -1.54 -12.12 4.03
C CYS A 312 -0.02 -12.17 3.79
N PRO A 313 0.72 -11.05 3.88
CA PRO A 313 2.16 -10.99 3.62
C PRO A 313 2.98 -11.99 4.44
N HIS A 314 2.51 -12.28 5.66
CA HIS A 314 3.15 -13.18 6.61
C HIS A 314 2.39 -14.50 6.80
N GLU A 315 1.63 -14.97 5.79
CA GLU A 315 0.77 -16.17 5.91
C GLU A 315 1.50 -17.39 6.51
N SER A 316 2.70 -17.71 6.01
CA SER A 316 3.47 -18.86 6.50
C SER A 316 3.90 -18.73 7.97
N LEU A 317 4.28 -17.51 8.38
CA LEU A 317 4.64 -17.19 9.75
C LEU A 317 3.41 -17.26 10.66
N ILE A 318 2.30 -16.61 10.28
CA ILE A 318 1.06 -16.66 11.06
C ILE A 318 0.61 -18.10 11.26
N ARG A 319 0.67 -18.96 10.23
CA ARG A 319 0.33 -20.38 10.36
C ARG A 319 1.24 -21.11 11.36
N LYS A 320 2.53 -20.77 11.42
CA LYS A 320 3.47 -21.29 12.41
C LYS A 320 3.07 -20.87 13.83
N HIS A 321 2.71 -19.61 14.03
CA HIS A 321 2.24 -19.08 15.32
C HIS A 321 0.91 -19.70 15.76
N LEU A 322 -0.08 -19.77 14.88
CA LEU A 322 -1.38 -20.39 15.16
C LEU A 322 -1.23 -21.87 15.54
N LYS A 323 -0.28 -22.59 14.93
CA LYS A 323 0.03 -23.98 15.31
C LYS A 323 0.68 -24.07 16.70
N ALA A 324 1.50 -23.11 17.09
CA ALA A 324 2.03 -23.08 18.45
C ALA A 324 0.89 -22.82 19.45
N ILE A 325 0.08 -21.79 19.19
CA ILE A 325 -1.07 -21.40 20.02
C ILE A 325 -2.03 -22.58 20.20
N SER A 326 -2.38 -23.32 19.14
CA SER A 326 -3.24 -24.50 19.27
C SER A 326 -2.66 -25.56 20.21
N GLY A 327 -1.35 -25.80 20.15
CA GLY A 327 -0.66 -26.70 21.07
C GLY A 327 -0.77 -26.26 22.54
N TYR A 328 -0.62 -24.97 22.82
CA TYR A 328 -0.78 -24.42 24.18
C TYR A 328 -2.23 -24.47 24.66
N MET A 329 -3.17 -24.04 23.83
CA MET A 329 -4.58 -24.00 24.19
C MET A 329 -5.17 -25.39 24.39
N ASN A 330 -4.73 -26.40 23.64
CA ASN A 330 -5.14 -27.78 23.89
C ASN A 330 -4.67 -28.27 25.27
N LYS A 331 -3.46 -27.92 25.70
CA LYS A 331 -2.99 -28.26 27.06
C LYS A 331 -3.81 -27.53 28.14
N LEU A 332 -4.15 -26.26 27.93
CA LEU A 332 -5.01 -25.50 28.85
C LEU A 332 -6.40 -26.15 28.99
N GLU A 333 -6.98 -26.58 27.88
CA GLU A 333 -8.25 -27.30 27.85
C GLU A 333 -8.14 -28.68 28.53
N GLU A 334 -7.02 -29.39 28.36
CA GLU A 334 -6.74 -30.66 29.04
C GLU A 334 -6.55 -30.52 30.55
N GLU A 335 -5.92 -29.43 31.03
CA GLU A 335 -5.83 -29.13 32.48
C GLU A 335 -7.22 -28.91 33.08
N GLY A 336 -8.08 -28.18 32.37
CA GLY A 336 -9.47 -27.98 32.75
C GLY A 336 -9.71 -26.88 33.80
N GLU A 337 -10.93 -26.36 33.80
CA GLU A 337 -11.38 -25.22 34.64
C GLU A 337 -11.13 -25.45 36.13
N ALA A 338 -11.48 -26.64 36.64
CA ALA A 338 -11.39 -26.95 38.07
C ALA A 338 -9.94 -26.86 38.60
N ILE A 339 -8.94 -27.24 37.80
CA ILE A 339 -7.53 -27.12 38.20
C ILE A 339 -7.14 -25.65 38.32
N TRP A 340 -7.56 -24.82 37.37
CA TRP A 340 -7.26 -23.40 37.38
C TRP A 340 -7.97 -22.65 38.49
N GLN A 341 -9.25 -22.94 38.73
CA GLN A 341 -10.00 -22.40 39.87
C GLN A 341 -9.31 -22.69 41.21
N LEU A 342 -8.82 -23.92 41.39
CA LEU A 342 -8.09 -24.30 42.60
C LEU A 342 -6.73 -23.60 42.70
N ARG A 343 -5.99 -23.43 41.58
CA ARG A 343 -4.74 -22.66 41.56
C ARG A 343 -4.96 -21.20 41.96
N MET A 344 -6.01 -20.56 41.43
CA MET A 344 -6.38 -19.19 41.81
C MET A 344 -6.74 -19.10 43.30
N ALA A 345 -7.48 -20.08 43.80
CA ALA A 345 -7.83 -20.14 45.21
C ALA A 345 -6.61 -20.34 46.12
N ASP A 346 -5.68 -21.21 45.77
CA ASP A 346 -4.47 -21.46 46.57
C ASP A 346 -3.67 -20.18 46.83
N GLU A 347 -3.55 -19.31 45.84
CA GLU A 347 -2.76 -18.08 45.93
C GLU A 347 -3.54 -16.91 46.54
N LEU A 348 -4.83 -16.76 46.21
CA LEU A 348 -5.60 -15.55 46.54
C LEU A 348 -6.57 -15.71 47.73
N LEU A 349 -6.79 -16.93 48.22
CA LEU A 349 -7.66 -17.18 49.37
C LEU A 349 -7.24 -16.42 50.65
N PRO A 350 -5.94 -16.30 51.01
CA PRO A 350 -5.55 -15.51 52.18
C PRO A 350 -6.00 -14.05 52.08
N THR A 351 -5.88 -13.46 50.90
CA THR A 351 -6.30 -12.07 50.63
C THR A 351 -7.82 -11.94 50.67
N ALA A 352 -8.54 -12.88 50.05
CA ALA A 352 -10.00 -12.92 50.08
C ALA A 352 -10.52 -13.00 51.52
N ASN A 353 -9.95 -13.89 52.34
CA ASN A 353 -10.37 -14.08 53.73
C ASN A 353 -10.02 -12.90 54.63
N ALA A 354 -8.89 -12.21 54.38
CA ALA A 354 -8.58 -10.96 55.09
C ALA A 354 -9.62 -9.87 54.83
N TRP A 355 -10.03 -9.69 53.56
CA TRP A 355 -11.09 -8.74 53.22
C TRP A 355 -12.45 -9.12 53.83
N ARG A 356 -12.78 -10.42 53.83
CA ARG A 356 -14.03 -10.91 54.43
C ARG A 356 -14.05 -10.70 55.93
N GLU A 357 -12.92 -10.87 56.62
CA GLU A 357 -12.79 -10.54 58.04
C GLU A 357 -13.06 -9.06 58.31
N ASP A 358 -12.48 -8.15 57.50
CA ASP A 358 -12.73 -6.71 57.59
C ASP A 358 -14.20 -6.33 57.35
N CYS A 359 -14.92 -7.16 56.58
CA CYS A 359 -16.34 -7.00 56.26
C CYS A 359 -17.29 -7.81 57.16
N GLU A 360 -16.78 -8.43 58.25
CA GLU A 360 -17.54 -9.28 59.18
C GLU A 360 -18.25 -10.48 58.51
N LEU A 361 -17.69 -10.98 57.41
CA LEU A 361 -18.19 -12.13 56.65
C LEU A 361 -17.48 -13.43 57.08
N PRO A 362 -18.14 -14.60 56.98
CA PRO A 362 -17.50 -15.87 57.28
C PRO A 362 -16.38 -16.16 56.29
N ALA A 363 -15.28 -16.73 56.78
CA ALA A 363 -14.16 -17.17 55.95
C ALA A 363 -14.61 -18.24 54.94
N LEU A 364 -14.10 -18.13 53.72
CA LEU A 364 -14.29 -19.12 52.67
C LEU A 364 -13.29 -20.25 52.83
N SER A 365 -13.74 -21.47 52.54
CA SER A 365 -12.85 -22.59 52.23
C SER A 365 -12.25 -22.44 50.83
N ARG A 366 -11.17 -23.19 50.58
CA ARG A 366 -10.51 -23.26 49.28
C ARG A 366 -11.48 -23.66 48.17
N GLU A 367 -12.29 -24.68 48.43
CA GLU A 367 -13.27 -25.20 47.46
C GLU A 367 -14.41 -24.21 47.21
N GLU A 368 -14.89 -23.52 48.24
CA GLU A 368 -15.94 -22.50 48.09
C GLU A 368 -15.46 -21.31 47.26
N PHE A 369 -14.25 -20.81 47.53
CA PHE A 369 -13.69 -19.70 46.77
C PHE A 369 -13.38 -20.11 45.32
N ALA A 370 -12.80 -21.30 45.10
CA ALA A 370 -12.51 -21.81 43.75
C ALA A 370 -13.77 -21.85 42.85
N LEU A 371 -14.92 -22.27 43.40
CA LEU A 371 -16.19 -22.34 42.65
C LEU A 371 -16.73 -20.97 42.22
N GLN A 372 -16.27 -19.88 42.86
CA GLN A 372 -16.69 -18.52 42.55
C GLN A 372 -15.78 -17.84 41.51
N VAL A 373 -14.65 -18.47 41.13
CA VAL A 373 -13.69 -17.90 40.20
C VAL A 373 -14.03 -18.33 38.77
N GLU A 374 -14.33 -17.36 37.91
CA GLU A 374 -14.77 -17.62 36.54
C GLU A 374 -13.86 -16.91 35.52
N LEU A 375 -13.42 -17.64 34.50
CA LEU A 375 -12.60 -17.09 33.41
C LEU A 375 -13.44 -16.10 32.58
N GLN A 376 -12.93 -14.88 32.41
CA GLN A 376 -13.58 -13.81 31.64
C GLN A 376 -12.87 -13.56 30.31
N SER A 377 -11.54 -13.50 30.32
CA SER A 377 -10.76 -13.28 29.12
C SER A 377 -9.43 -14.03 29.12
N VAL A 378 -8.94 -14.27 27.90
CA VAL A 378 -7.67 -14.93 27.62
C VAL A 378 -6.91 -14.08 26.62
N HIS A 379 -5.74 -13.60 27.01
CA HIS A 379 -4.86 -12.83 26.13
C HIS A 379 -3.62 -13.66 25.81
N ILE A 380 -3.31 -13.79 24.53
CA ILE A 380 -2.19 -14.59 24.03
C ILE A 380 -1.30 -13.69 23.22
N GLU A 381 -0.03 -13.60 23.60
CA GLU A 381 0.99 -12.92 22.82
C GLU A 381 2.04 -13.94 22.35
N THR A 382 2.36 -13.91 21.07
CA THR A 382 3.44 -14.73 20.51
C THR A 382 4.45 -13.89 19.76
N LYS A 383 5.73 -14.14 20.05
CA LYS A 383 6.87 -13.45 19.44
C LYS A 383 7.83 -14.48 18.83
N GLU A 384 8.28 -14.24 17.60
CA GLU A 384 9.33 -15.06 17.02
C GLU A 384 10.70 -14.68 17.63
N LYS A 385 11.45 -15.67 18.11
CA LYS A 385 12.82 -15.50 18.60
C LYS A 385 13.81 -15.66 17.43
N GLU A 386 15.03 -15.14 17.58
CA GLU A 386 16.08 -15.18 16.53
C GLU A 386 16.42 -16.60 16.05
N ASP A 387 16.27 -17.60 16.92
CA ASP A 387 16.51 -19.02 16.62
C ASP A 387 15.34 -19.68 15.86
N GLY A 388 14.29 -18.91 15.57
CA GLY A 388 13.06 -19.38 14.93
C GLY A 388 12.12 -20.13 15.87
N SER A 389 12.39 -20.18 17.18
CA SER A 389 11.38 -20.64 18.15
C SER A 389 10.33 -19.56 18.40
N ILE A 390 9.16 -19.95 18.92
CA ILE A 390 8.09 -19.02 19.26
C ILE A 390 8.08 -18.86 20.78
N HIS A 391 8.31 -17.64 21.24
CA HIS A 391 7.96 -17.24 22.60
C HIS A 391 6.44 -17.15 22.72
N PHE A 392 5.91 -17.69 23.81
CA PHE A 392 4.49 -17.69 24.09
C PHE A 392 4.24 -17.10 25.48
N LYS A 393 3.40 -16.07 25.52
CA LYS A 393 2.85 -15.48 26.74
C LYS A 393 1.34 -15.65 26.73
N LEU A 394 0.79 -16.08 27.85
CA LEU A 394 -0.64 -16.28 28.07
C LEU A 394 -1.03 -15.63 29.37
N GLU A 395 -2.01 -14.75 29.29
CA GLU A 395 -2.61 -14.08 30.43
C GLU A 395 -4.04 -14.54 30.57
N LEU A 396 -4.39 -15.02 31.76
CA LEU A 396 -5.75 -15.44 32.10
C LEU A 396 -6.34 -14.45 33.08
N PHE A 397 -7.52 -13.93 32.75
CA PHE A 397 -8.26 -13.01 33.60
C PHE A 397 -9.52 -13.69 34.11
N PHE A 398 -9.59 -13.83 35.42
CA PHE A 398 -10.75 -14.36 36.11
C PHE A 398 -11.43 -13.26 36.90
N GLN A 399 -12.71 -13.46 37.16
CA GLN A 399 -13.48 -12.63 38.06
C GLN A 399 -14.11 -13.52 39.12
N ASP A 400 -14.15 -13.02 40.35
CA ASP A 400 -14.91 -13.67 41.41
C ASP A 400 -16.38 -13.23 41.34
N THR A 401 -17.31 -14.18 41.45
CA THR A 401 -18.75 -13.91 41.31
C THR A 401 -19.37 -13.21 42.52
N GLU A 402 -18.70 -13.19 43.67
CA GLU A 402 -19.18 -12.53 44.90
C GLU A 402 -18.70 -11.08 45.02
N ASP A 403 -17.94 -10.59 44.05
CA ASP A 403 -17.31 -9.28 44.01
C ASP A 403 -16.42 -8.99 45.24
N THR A 404 -15.74 -10.02 45.74
CA THR A 404 -14.83 -9.96 46.90
C THR A 404 -13.73 -8.93 46.69
N PHE A 405 -13.29 -8.77 45.44
CA PHE A 405 -12.27 -7.77 45.07
C PHE A 405 -12.85 -6.56 44.34
N ALA A 406 -14.10 -6.16 44.58
CA ALA A 406 -14.68 -4.90 44.08
C ALA A 406 -14.46 -4.65 42.56
N GLY A 407 -14.61 -5.70 41.76
CA GLY A 407 -14.49 -5.68 40.30
C GLY A 407 -13.08 -5.88 39.77
N HIS A 408 -12.07 -6.03 40.63
CA HIS A 408 -10.70 -6.32 40.20
C HIS A 408 -10.59 -7.74 39.62
N PHE A 409 -9.87 -7.86 38.50
CA PHE A 409 -9.58 -9.16 37.90
C PHE A 409 -8.53 -9.90 38.71
N LEU A 410 -8.75 -11.19 38.87
CA LEU A 410 -7.74 -12.14 39.33
C LEU A 410 -6.95 -12.55 38.08
N TYR A 411 -5.63 -12.41 38.14
CA TYR A 411 -4.75 -12.50 36.98
C TYR A 411 -3.78 -13.64 37.14
N ALA A 412 -3.54 -14.40 36.07
CA ALA A 412 -2.46 -15.36 35.98
C ALA A 412 -1.60 -15.10 34.73
N ASP A 413 -0.29 -14.98 34.92
CA ASP A 413 0.69 -14.86 33.84
C ASP A 413 1.40 -16.19 33.61
N ILE A 414 1.41 -16.65 32.37
CA ILE A 414 2.06 -17.89 31.94
C ILE A 414 3.00 -17.57 30.78
N GLU A 415 4.28 -17.88 30.96
CA GLU A 415 5.29 -17.75 29.91
C GLU A 415 5.91 -19.11 29.59
N ASP A 416 5.92 -19.49 28.31
CA ASP A 416 6.57 -20.71 27.79
C ASP A 416 6.24 -22.00 28.62
N HIS A 417 4.96 -22.17 29.01
CA HIS A 417 4.39 -23.25 29.85
C HIS A 417 4.59 -23.15 31.37
N GLU A 418 5.19 -22.07 31.87
CA GLU A 418 5.40 -21.88 33.31
C GLU A 418 4.54 -20.74 33.84
N VAL A 419 3.78 -21.01 34.90
CA VAL A 419 3.08 -19.97 35.65
C VAL A 419 4.11 -19.08 36.34
N LYS A 420 4.14 -17.80 35.99
CA LYS A 420 5.07 -16.81 36.54
C LYS A 420 4.48 -16.09 37.73
N GLU A 421 3.20 -15.74 37.64
CA GLU A 421 2.51 -14.97 38.67
C GLU A 421 1.03 -15.33 38.70
N ILE A 422 0.45 -15.34 39.91
CA ILE A 422 -0.98 -15.28 40.15
C ILE A 422 -1.19 -14.15 41.16
N THR A 423 -1.94 -13.13 40.79
CA THR A 423 -2.12 -11.93 41.61
C THR A 423 -3.45 -11.23 41.34
N LEU A 424 -3.74 -10.17 42.10
CA LEU A 424 -4.86 -9.27 41.84
C LEU A 424 -4.41 -8.12 40.94
N MET A 425 -5.15 -7.86 39.87
CA MET A 425 -4.85 -6.76 38.93
C MET A 425 -5.47 -5.46 39.46
N GLY A 426 -4.60 -4.54 39.90
CA GLY A 426 -4.95 -3.29 40.60
C GLY A 426 -5.32 -2.10 39.73
#